data_AF-A0A3C0UFF4-F1
#
_entry.id   AF-A0A3C0UFF4-F1
#
_cell.length_a   1.000
_cell.length_b   1.000
_cell.length_c   1.000
_cell.angle_alpha   90.00
_cell.angle_beta   90.00
_cell.angle_gamma   90.00
#
_symmetry.space_group_name_H-M   'P 1'
#
loop_
_entity.id
_entity.type
_entity.pdbx_description
1 polymer ?
#
loop_
_entity_poly.entity_id
_entity_poly.type
_entity_poly.pdbx_seq_one_letter_code
_entity_poly.pdbx_strand_id
1 'polypeptide(L)'
;MLQTILDKIIFQNSVYSYLTALCIFAIALLAVKLFDRAVLNRLKSWAEAATGKLDVYLLQTLENPLLPALYFGSFYLAVRSLALHPLLGRSIDVIGIIVLTIAGIRFIVAMVDYTLNYSLKAKEMTDREHNIKAVIPFLRVAIWGIGLVFLLDNLGFQISTVIAGLGIGGIAVALAAQAMLRDLFSYVGIVFDRPFEIGDFITIDGHMGTIEHIGIKTTRIRSLGGEQR
;
A
#
# COMPACT_ATOMS: atom_id res chain seq x y z
N MET A 1 -37.47 -35.98 22.89
CA MET A 1 -36.23 -36.57 22.33
C MET A 1 -35.36 -35.55 21.60
N LEU A 2 -35.88 -34.76 20.64
CA LEU A 2 -35.05 -33.77 19.94
C LEU A 2 -34.43 -32.71 20.88
N GLN A 3 -35.22 -32.11 21.78
CA GLN A 3 -34.70 -31.10 22.74
C GLN A 3 -33.57 -31.65 23.62
N THR A 4 -33.65 -32.91 24.05
CA THR A 4 -32.63 -33.58 24.87
C THR A 4 -31.29 -33.76 24.15
N ILE A 5 -31.31 -33.84 22.81
CA ILE A 5 -30.10 -33.93 21.97
C ILE A 5 -29.54 -32.52 21.70
N LEU A 6 -30.41 -31.52 21.52
CA LEU A 6 -30.01 -30.13 21.26
C LEU A 6 -29.32 -29.46 22.46
N ASP A 7 -29.69 -29.82 23.68
CA ASP A 7 -29.11 -29.27 24.92
C ASP A 7 -27.86 -30.05 25.40
N LYS A 8 -27.45 -31.09 24.67
CA LYS A 8 -26.25 -31.86 25.02
C LYS A 8 -25.02 -30.97 24.89
N ILE A 9 -24.30 -30.79 26.00
CA ILE A 9 -23.10 -29.95 26.05
C ILE A 9 -21.90 -30.78 25.56
N ILE A 10 -21.24 -30.30 24.51
CA ILE A 10 -20.00 -30.83 23.97
C ILE A 10 -19.01 -29.67 23.92
N PHE A 11 -17.83 -29.81 24.53
CA PHE A 11 -16.80 -28.75 24.58
C PHE A 11 -17.35 -27.35 24.99
N GLN A 12 -18.08 -27.29 26.11
CA GLN A 12 -18.70 -26.07 26.67
C GLN A 12 -19.80 -25.41 25.81
N ASN A 13 -20.21 -26.02 24.69
CA ASN A 13 -21.25 -25.51 23.80
C ASN A 13 -22.39 -26.53 23.67
N SER A 14 -23.62 -26.06 23.56
CA SER A 14 -24.74 -26.95 23.23
C SER A 14 -24.73 -27.29 21.74
N VAL A 15 -25.34 -28.42 21.36
CA VAL A 15 -25.53 -28.77 19.94
C VAL A 15 -26.31 -27.67 19.20
N TYR A 16 -27.20 -26.95 19.89
CA TYR A 16 -27.85 -25.76 19.36
C TYR A 16 -26.85 -24.66 18.96
N SER A 17 -25.84 -24.35 19.79
CA SER A 17 -24.82 -23.33 19.47
C SER A 17 -24.00 -23.66 18.21
N TYR A 18 -23.69 -24.94 18.01
CA TYR A 18 -23.02 -25.40 16.79
C TYR A 18 -23.91 -25.24 15.55
N LEU A 19 -25.21 -25.56 15.67
CA LEU A 19 -26.17 -25.37 14.58
C LEU A 19 -26.37 -23.88 14.25
N THR A 20 -26.46 -23.01 15.24
CA THR A 20 -26.57 -21.56 15.01
C THR A 20 -25.33 -21.00 14.32
N ALA A 21 -24.13 -21.43 14.73
CA ALA A 21 -22.89 -21.00 14.08
C ALA A 21 -22.78 -21.49 12.63
N LEU A 22 -23.21 -22.72 12.35
CA LEU A 22 -23.23 -23.26 11.00
C LEU A 22 -24.23 -22.49 10.12
N CYS A 23 -25.40 -22.13 10.66
CA CYS A 23 -26.35 -21.26 9.97
C CYS A 23 -25.78 -19.86 9.71
N ILE A 24 -25.14 -19.23 10.71
CA ILE A 24 -24.48 -17.93 10.56
C ILE A 24 -23.39 -18.00 9.48
N PHE A 25 -22.56 -19.04 9.50
CA PHE A 25 -21.52 -19.25 8.50
C PHE A 25 -22.10 -19.42 7.10
N ALA A 26 -23.14 -20.25 6.94
CA ALA A 26 -23.79 -20.47 5.66
C ALA A 26 -24.43 -19.18 5.12
N ILE A 27 -25.13 -18.42 5.96
CA ILE A 27 -25.71 -17.13 5.59
C ILE A 27 -24.62 -16.13 5.21
N ALA A 28 -23.54 -16.04 5.97
CA ALA A 28 -22.43 -15.13 5.70
C ALA A 28 -21.70 -15.51 4.40
N LEU A 29 -21.47 -16.80 4.12
CA LEU A 29 -20.92 -17.25 2.84
C LEU A 29 -21.84 -16.93 1.67
N LEU A 30 -23.16 -17.13 1.83
CA LEU A 30 -24.14 -16.75 0.82
C LEU A 30 -24.14 -15.23 0.59
N ALA A 31 -24.04 -14.44 1.65
CA ALA A 31 -23.95 -12.99 1.56
C ALA A 31 -22.69 -12.54 0.81
N VAL A 32 -21.52 -13.13 1.11
CA VAL A 32 -20.27 -12.85 0.39
C VAL A 32 -20.38 -13.25 -1.09
N LYS A 33 -20.91 -14.44 -1.38
CA LYS A 33 -21.11 -14.91 -2.76
C LYS A 33 -22.11 -14.04 -3.52
N LEU A 34 -23.15 -13.57 -2.85
CA LEU A 34 -24.14 -12.66 -3.43
C LEU A 34 -23.54 -11.27 -3.64
N PHE A 35 -22.73 -10.76 -2.71
CA PHE A 35 -22.00 -9.51 -2.86
C PHE A 35 -21.04 -9.56 -4.06
N ASP A 36 -20.23 -10.61 -4.16
CA ASP A 36 -19.34 -10.85 -5.30
C ASP A 36 -20.12 -10.87 -6.62
N ARG A 37 -21.22 -11.63 -6.66
CA ARG A 37 -22.02 -11.78 -7.88
C ARG A 37 -22.85 -10.54 -8.24
N ALA A 38 -23.38 -9.82 -7.27
CA ALA A 38 -24.29 -8.70 -7.48
C ALA A 38 -23.56 -7.36 -7.62
N VAL A 39 -22.46 -7.18 -6.88
CA VAL A 39 -21.70 -5.92 -6.84
C VAL A 39 -20.46 -6.04 -7.71
N LEU A 40 -19.54 -6.98 -7.43
CA LEU A 40 -18.26 -7.04 -8.15
C LEU A 40 -18.45 -7.42 -9.62
N ASN A 41 -19.23 -8.46 -9.92
CA ASN A 41 -19.50 -8.85 -11.32
C ASN A 41 -20.35 -7.81 -12.08
N ARG A 42 -21.23 -7.07 -11.39
CA ARG A 42 -22.03 -6.02 -12.03
C ARG A 42 -21.20 -4.76 -12.29
N LEU A 43 -20.30 -4.42 -11.38
CA LEU A 43 -19.31 -3.37 -11.61
C LEU A 43 -18.36 -3.74 -12.75
N LYS A 44 -17.93 -5.01 -12.85
CA LYS A 44 -17.10 -5.51 -13.96
C LYS A 44 -17.84 -5.42 -15.30
N SER A 45 -19.07 -5.89 -15.36
CA SER A 45 -19.85 -5.82 -16.61
C SER A 45 -20.19 -4.38 -17.02
N TRP A 46 -20.39 -3.47 -16.06
CA TRP A 46 -20.55 -2.04 -16.33
C TRP A 46 -19.23 -1.39 -16.80
N ALA A 47 -18.10 -1.79 -16.23
CA ALA A 47 -16.77 -1.33 -16.65
C ALA A 47 -16.39 -1.84 -18.05
N GLU A 48 -16.80 -3.05 -18.43
CA GLU A 48 -16.61 -3.59 -19.78
C GLU A 48 -17.53 -2.93 -20.81
N ALA A 49 -18.78 -2.62 -20.44
CA ALA A 49 -19.74 -1.97 -21.32
C ALA A 49 -19.49 -0.46 -21.47
N ALA A 50 -18.94 0.20 -20.46
CA ALA A 50 -18.55 1.59 -20.50
C ALA A 50 -17.07 1.69 -20.90
N THR A 51 -16.80 1.98 -22.17
CA THR A 51 -15.47 2.29 -22.72
C THR A 51 -14.80 3.55 -22.11
N GLY A 52 -15.08 3.91 -20.86
CA GLY A 52 -14.56 5.08 -20.17
C GLY A 52 -14.47 4.96 -18.64
N LYS A 53 -13.25 5.17 -18.15
CA LYS A 53 -12.83 5.61 -16.79
C LYS A 53 -12.76 4.61 -15.63
N LEU A 54 -13.44 3.48 -15.65
CA LEU A 54 -13.17 2.39 -14.70
C LEU A 54 -12.55 1.23 -15.45
N ASP A 55 -11.23 1.17 -15.48
CA ASP A 55 -10.50 0.05 -16.06
C ASP A 55 -10.86 -1.22 -15.29
N VAL A 56 -11.20 -2.31 -15.98
CA VAL A 56 -11.49 -3.64 -15.40
C VAL A 56 -10.37 -4.07 -14.43
N TYR A 57 -9.17 -3.58 -14.65
CA TYR A 57 -8.01 -3.74 -13.78
C TYR A 57 -8.21 -3.17 -12.36
N LEU A 58 -8.93 -2.05 -12.15
CA LEU A 58 -9.29 -1.53 -10.82
C LEU A 58 -10.13 -2.51 -10.02
N LEU A 59 -11.10 -3.12 -10.68
CA LEU A 59 -12.05 -4.00 -10.02
C LEU A 59 -11.36 -5.29 -9.59
N GLN A 60 -10.46 -5.83 -10.41
CA GLN A 60 -9.61 -6.97 -10.01
C GLN A 60 -8.65 -6.61 -8.87
N THR A 61 -8.11 -5.39 -8.87
CA THR A 61 -7.22 -4.84 -7.84
C THR A 61 -7.93 -4.72 -6.48
N LEU A 62 -9.22 -4.35 -6.48
CA LEU A 62 -10.06 -4.28 -5.28
C LEU A 62 -10.51 -5.67 -4.80
N GLU A 63 -10.85 -6.57 -5.73
CA GLU A 63 -11.39 -7.89 -5.43
C GLU A 63 -10.36 -8.83 -4.76
N ASN A 64 -9.12 -8.81 -5.22
CA ASN A 64 -8.04 -9.68 -4.72
C ASN A 64 -7.77 -9.58 -3.21
N PRO A 65 -7.70 -8.39 -2.59
CA PRO A 65 -7.59 -8.25 -1.13
C PRO A 65 -8.95 -8.37 -0.41
N LEU A 66 -10.05 -7.93 -1.04
CA LEU A 66 -11.35 -7.84 -0.40
C LEU A 66 -12.02 -9.20 -0.22
N LEU A 67 -11.99 -10.09 -1.22
CA LEU A 67 -12.67 -11.39 -1.14
C LEU A 67 -12.10 -12.28 -0.02
N PRO A 68 -10.77 -12.52 0.08
CA PRO A 68 -10.23 -13.32 1.17
C PRO A 68 -10.55 -12.74 2.56
N ALA A 69 -10.55 -11.41 2.69
CA ALA A 69 -10.92 -10.74 3.94
C ALA A 69 -12.39 -10.92 4.30
N LEU A 70 -13.30 -10.85 3.32
CA LEU A 70 -14.73 -11.09 3.54
C LEU A 70 -15.02 -12.56 3.88
N TYR A 71 -14.38 -13.52 3.19
CA TYR A 71 -14.51 -14.94 3.54
C TYR A 71 -13.98 -15.23 4.94
N PHE A 72 -12.84 -14.65 5.32
CA PHE A 72 -12.32 -14.76 6.68
C PHE A 72 -13.26 -14.08 7.69
N GLY A 73 -13.84 -12.92 7.37
CA GLY A 73 -14.82 -12.23 8.20
C GLY A 73 -16.06 -13.09 8.47
N SER A 74 -16.56 -13.78 7.45
CA SER A 74 -17.66 -14.75 7.58
C SER A 74 -17.32 -15.90 8.53
N PHE A 75 -16.10 -16.44 8.43
CA PHE A 75 -15.60 -17.46 9.36
C PHE A 75 -15.46 -16.91 10.78
N TYR A 76 -14.87 -15.72 10.94
CA TYR A 76 -14.66 -15.05 12.22
C TYR A 76 -15.98 -14.81 12.96
N LEU A 77 -17.00 -14.30 12.27
CA LEU A 77 -18.34 -14.08 12.85
C LEU A 77 -19.00 -15.39 13.29
N ALA A 78 -18.89 -16.44 12.46
CA ALA A 78 -19.44 -17.75 12.80
C ALA A 78 -18.76 -18.35 14.03
N VAL A 79 -17.44 -18.30 14.09
CA VAL A 79 -16.67 -18.87 15.21
C VAL A 79 -16.89 -18.07 16.50
N ARG A 80 -17.03 -16.74 16.42
CA ARG A 80 -17.33 -15.90 17.59
C ARG A 80 -18.74 -16.13 18.17
N SER A 81 -19.65 -16.71 17.40
CA SER A 81 -20.98 -17.10 17.91
C SER A 81 -20.95 -18.33 18.82
N LEU A 82 -19.84 -19.06 18.88
CA LEU A 82 -19.60 -20.13 19.86
C LEU A 82 -19.05 -19.57 21.17
N ALA A 83 -19.40 -20.20 22.29
CA ALA A 83 -18.73 -20.01 23.56
C ALA A 83 -17.34 -20.65 23.50
N LEU A 84 -16.34 -19.86 23.12
CA LEU A 84 -14.96 -20.30 23.03
C LEU A 84 -14.23 -20.13 24.35
N HIS A 85 -13.28 -21.04 24.61
CA HIS A 85 -12.30 -20.83 25.67
C HIS A 85 -11.55 -19.51 25.43
N PRO A 86 -11.27 -18.68 26.45
CA PRO A 86 -10.70 -17.34 26.28
C PRO A 86 -9.40 -17.29 25.45
N LEU A 87 -8.55 -18.33 25.56
CA LEU A 87 -7.31 -18.43 24.77
C LEU A 87 -7.59 -18.60 23.28
N LEU A 88 -8.59 -19.40 22.90
CA LEU A 88 -8.95 -19.63 21.50
C LEU A 88 -9.57 -18.37 20.89
N GLY A 89 -10.46 -17.69 21.63
CA GLY A 89 -11.02 -16.40 21.21
C GLY A 89 -9.94 -15.38 20.91
N ARG A 90 -8.97 -15.21 21.83
CA ARG A 90 -7.85 -14.29 21.63
C ARG A 90 -6.99 -14.64 20.42
N SER A 91 -6.72 -15.93 20.18
CA SER A 91 -5.97 -16.35 18.98
C SER A 91 -6.71 -16.01 17.69
N ILE A 92 -8.03 -16.20 17.67
CA ILE A 92 -8.87 -15.88 16.50
C ILE A 92 -8.91 -14.37 16.24
N ASP A 93 -9.01 -13.56 17.29
CA ASP A 93 -8.96 -12.10 17.19
C ASP A 93 -7.61 -11.63 16.61
N VAL A 94 -6.50 -12.19 17.12
CA VAL A 94 -5.14 -11.93 16.60
C VAL A 94 -5.01 -12.31 15.13
N ILE A 95 -5.48 -13.51 14.75
CA ILE A 95 -5.45 -13.95 13.35
C ILE A 95 -6.30 -13.01 12.48
N GLY A 96 -7.47 -12.58 12.97
CA GLY A 96 -8.33 -11.64 12.25
C GLY A 96 -7.68 -10.29 12.02
N ILE A 97 -7.02 -9.74 13.04
CA ILE A 97 -6.25 -8.50 12.91
C ILE A 97 -5.12 -8.67 11.88
N ILE A 98 -4.40 -9.80 11.89
CA ILE A 98 -3.34 -10.09 10.91
C ILE A 98 -3.91 -10.14 9.49
N VAL A 99 -4.99 -10.88 9.28
CA VAL A 99 -5.63 -11.02 7.97
C VAL A 99 -6.14 -9.68 7.46
N LEU A 100 -6.82 -8.90 8.31
CA LEU A 100 -7.34 -7.59 7.95
C LEU A 100 -6.21 -6.60 7.61
N THR A 101 -5.13 -6.63 8.39
CA THR A 101 -3.96 -5.78 8.14
C THR A 101 -3.28 -6.13 6.82
N ILE A 102 -3.06 -7.42 6.54
CA ILE A 102 -2.48 -7.87 5.27
C ILE A 102 -3.40 -7.51 4.10
N ALA A 103 -4.72 -7.67 4.25
CA ALA A 103 -5.69 -7.27 3.23
C ALA A 103 -5.63 -5.75 2.98
N GLY A 104 -5.58 -4.93 4.03
CA GLY A 104 -5.43 -3.48 3.93
C GLY A 104 -4.12 -3.06 3.26
N ILE A 105 -2.99 -3.64 3.64
CA ILE A 105 -1.68 -3.38 3.01
C ILE A 105 -1.74 -3.74 1.52
N ARG A 106 -2.25 -4.93 1.19
CA ARG A 106 -2.38 -5.38 -0.21
C ARG A 106 -3.28 -4.44 -1.00
N PHE A 107 -4.37 -3.97 -0.40
CA PHE A 107 -5.27 -2.99 -1.03
C PHE A 107 -4.54 -1.67 -1.33
N ILE A 108 -3.79 -1.13 -0.38
CA ILE A 108 -3.03 0.12 -0.57
C ILE A 108 -1.96 -0.06 -1.66
N VAL A 109 -1.18 -1.14 -1.62
CA VAL A 109 -0.16 -1.42 -2.66
C VAL A 109 -0.80 -1.56 -4.04
N ALA A 110 -1.93 -2.24 -4.11
CA ALA A 110 -2.64 -2.45 -5.36
C ALA A 110 -3.21 -1.13 -5.92
N MET A 111 -3.69 -0.22 -5.05
CA MET A 111 -4.09 1.15 -5.44
C MET A 111 -2.92 1.98 -5.97
N VAL A 112 -1.75 1.90 -5.32
CA VAL A 112 -0.51 2.55 -5.80
C VAL A 112 -0.14 2.03 -7.18
N ASP A 113 -0.10 0.71 -7.36
CA ASP A 113 0.25 0.08 -8.63
C ASP A 113 -0.75 0.46 -9.74
N TYR A 114 -2.04 0.58 -9.40
CA TYR A 114 -3.06 1.05 -10.32
C TYR A 114 -2.78 2.49 -10.80
N THR A 115 -2.62 3.43 -9.87
CA THR A 115 -2.41 4.85 -10.21
C THR A 115 -1.16 5.04 -11.08
N LEU A 116 -0.10 4.29 -10.79
CA LEU A 116 1.14 4.35 -11.56
C LEU A 116 0.97 3.73 -12.95
N ASN A 117 0.42 2.53 -13.06
CA ASN A 117 0.26 1.86 -14.36
C ASN A 117 -0.76 2.57 -15.26
N TYR A 118 -1.80 3.18 -14.70
CA TYR A 118 -2.75 4.01 -15.44
C TYR A 118 -2.07 5.25 -16.03
N SER A 119 -1.22 5.91 -15.22
CA SER A 119 -0.47 7.10 -15.64
C SER A 119 0.60 6.81 -16.69
N LEU A 120 1.18 5.60 -16.67
CA LEU A 120 2.16 5.13 -17.66
C LEU A 120 1.49 4.75 -18.99
N LYS A 121 0.34 4.04 -18.97
CA LYS A 121 -0.40 3.69 -20.20
C LYS A 121 -0.97 4.92 -20.94
N ALA A 122 -1.31 5.98 -20.21
CA ALA A 122 -1.85 7.21 -20.81
C ALA A 122 -0.79 8.08 -21.52
N LYS A 123 0.50 7.79 -21.33
CA LYS A 123 1.62 8.48 -21.99
C LYS A 123 2.49 7.46 -22.69
N GLU A 124 2.14 7.10 -23.93
CA GLU A 124 3.14 6.53 -24.83
C GLU A 124 4.30 7.54 -24.95
N MET A 125 5.54 7.04 -24.75
CA MET A 125 6.85 7.63 -25.02
C MET A 125 7.71 8.14 -23.83
N THR A 126 8.90 7.53 -23.78
CA THR A 126 10.23 8.05 -23.41
C THR A 126 10.63 8.03 -21.93
N ASP A 127 11.72 7.29 -21.63
CA ASP A 127 12.70 7.28 -20.50
C ASP A 127 12.25 7.51 -19.04
N ARG A 128 11.16 8.22 -18.79
CA ARG A 128 10.52 8.44 -17.49
C ARG A 128 9.99 7.17 -16.84
N GLU A 129 9.69 6.12 -17.62
CA GLU A 129 9.21 4.85 -17.06
C GLU A 129 10.23 4.21 -16.11
N HIS A 130 11.52 4.29 -16.44
CA HIS A 130 12.57 3.63 -15.67
C HIS A 130 12.75 4.30 -14.30
N ASN A 131 12.64 5.63 -14.26
CA ASN A 131 12.79 6.41 -13.04
C ASN A 131 11.60 6.26 -12.08
N ILE A 132 10.37 6.17 -12.60
CA ILE A 132 9.17 5.98 -11.74
C ILE A 132 9.15 4.57 -11.15
N LYS A 133 9.49 3.55 -11.95
CA LYS A 133 9.53 2.15 -11.49
C LYS A 133 10.58 1.94 -10.39
N ALA A 134 11.67 2.72 -10.38
CA ALA A 134 12.70 2.66 -9.35
C ALA A 134 12.22 3.11 -7.95
N VAL A 135 11.18 3.95 -7.85
CA VAL A 135 10.65 4.46 -6.57
C VAL A 135 9.65 3.49 -5.92
N ILE A 136 9.01 2.63 -6.71
CA ILE A 136 7.96 1.71 -6.25
C ILE A 136 8.41 0.78 -5.11
N PRO A 137 9.59 0.14 -5.17
CA PRO A 137 10.06 -0.74 -4.09
C PRO A 137 10.17 -0.01 -2.75
N PHE A 138 10.68 1.22 -2.76
CA PHE A 138 10.81 2.02 -1.54
C PHE A 138 9.45 2.35 -0.93
N LEU A 139 8.48 2.72 -1.77
CA LEU A 139 7.12 2.98 -1.30
C LEU A 139 6.45 1.73 -0.72
N ARG A 140 6.67 0.56 -1.34
CA ARG A 140 6.18 -0.73 -0.82
C ARG A 140 6.78 -1.04 0.55
N VAL A 141 8.09 -0.86 0.72
CA VAL A 141 8.76 -1.05 2.02
C VAL A 141 8.15 -0.12 3.07
N ALA A 142 7.90 1.14 2.74
CA ALA A 142 7.27 2.09 3.65
C ALA A 142 5.84 1.68 4.04
N ILE A 143 5.00 1.27 3.07
CA ILE A 143 3.63 0.81 3.33
C ILE A 143 3.63 -0.43 4.23
N TRP A 144 4.50 -1.40 3.97
CA TRP A 144 4.65 -2.59 4.81
C TRP A 144 5.15 -2.24 6.22
N GLY A 145 6.07 -1.28 6.34
CA GLY A 145 6.53 -0.77 7.63
C GLY A 145 5.41 -0.16 8.45
N ILE A 146 4.60 0.72 7.85
CA ILE A 146 3.42 1.33 8.51
C ILE A 146 2.41 0.24 8.91
N GLY A 147 2.15 -0.71 8.00
CA GLY A 147 1.25 -1.83 8.27
C GLY A 147 1.72 -2.72 9.42
N LEU A 148 3.03 -2.93 9.55
CA LEU A 148 3.61 -3.65 10.68
C LEU A 148 3.43 -2.89 12.00
N VAL A 149 3.61 -1.56 11.99
CA VAL A 149 3.37 -0.72 13.18
C VAL A 149 1.91 -0.82 13.62
N PHE A 150 0.98 -0.69 12.67
CA PHE A 150 -0.46 -0.84 12.93
C PHE A 150 -0.80 -2.23 13.49
N LEU A 151 -0.19 -3.28 12.93
CA LEU A 151 -0.37 -4.64 13.45
C LEU A 151 0.10 -4.76 14.90
N LEU A 152 1.30 -4.28 15.20
CA LEU A 152 1.87 -4.35 16.55
C LEU A 152 1.03 -3.58 17.58
N ASP A 153 0.50 -2.42 17.20
CA ASP A 153 -0.43 -1.65 18.04
C ASP A 153 -1.67 -2.47 18.45
N ASN A 154 -2.33 -3.08 17.46
CA ASN A 154 -3.52 -3.89 17.70
C ASN A 154 -3.22 -5.17 18.52
N LEU A 155 -1.97 -5.64 18.53
CA LEU A 155 -1.52 -6.75 19.37
C LEU A 155 -1.20 -6.32 20.82
N GLY A 156 -1.27 -5.02 21.12
CA GLY A 156 -1.00 -4.45 22.44
C GLY A 156 0.47 -4.13 22.70
N PHE A 157 1.31 -4.08 21.67
CA PHE A 157 2.67 -3.57 21.81
C PHE A 157 2.67 -2.05 21.96
N GLN A 158 3.59 -1.52 22.76
CA GLN A 158 3.72 -0.09 22.93
C GLN A 158 4.32 0.55 21.68
N ILE A 159 3.46 1.15 20.85
CA ILE A 159 3.85 1.75 19.57
C ILE A 159 4.94 2.81 19.74
N SER A 160 4.94 3.53 20.87
CA SER A 160 5.93 4.58 21.15
C SER A 160 7.37 4.07 21.02
N THR A 161 7.64 2.84 21.47
CA THR A 161 8.97 2.22 21.36
C THR A 161 9.32 1.87 19.92
N VAL A 162 8.35 1.34 19.16
CA VAL A 162 8.54 0.99 17.74
C VAL A 162 8.77 2.25 16.90
N ILE A 163 7.95 3.29 17.12
CA ILE A 163 8.08 4.58 16.44
C ILE A 163 9.40 5.26 16.81
N ALA A 164 9.83 5.20 18.08
CA ALA A 164 11.13 5.72 18.49
C ALA A 164 12.28 5.01 17.74
N GLY A 165 12.23 3.68 17.63
CA GLY A 165 13.20 2.89 16.86
C GLY A 165 13.20 3.23 15.36
N LEU A 166 12.02 3.36 14.75
CA LEU A 166 11.87 3.81 13.36
C LEU A 166 12.38 5.24 13.17
N GLY A 167 12.21 6.12 14.16
CA GLY A 167 12.74 7.47 14.15
C GLY A 167 14.27 7.49 14.07
N ILE A 168 14.95 6.70 14.91
CA ILE A 168 16.41 6.56 14.88
C ILE A 168 16.86 5.94 13.54
N GLY A 169 16.15 4.91 13.05
CA GLY A 169 16.39 4.34 11.73
C GLY A 169 16.22 5.34 10.59
N GLY A 170 15.20 6.20 10.68
CA GLY A 170 14.94 7.28 9.74
C GLY A 170 16.06 8.32 9.71
N ILE A 171 16.65 8.66 10.86
CA ILE A 171 17.82 9.54 10.93
C ILE A 171 19.01 8.90 10.21
N ALA A 172 19.27 7.60 10.41
CA ALA A 172 20.35 6.92 9.71
C ALA A 172 20.17 6.94 8.17
N VAL A 173 18.94 6.70 7.69
CA VAL A 173 18.60 6.81 6.26
C VAL A 173 18.77 8.25 5.76
N ALA A 174 18.33 9.25 6.53
CA ALA A 174 18.46 10.66 6.18
C ALA A 174 19.94 11.10 6.06
N LEU A 175 20.79 10.63 6.98
CA LEU A 175 22.24 10.88 6.92
C LEU A 175 22.87 10.22 5.69
N ALA A 176 22.48 8.97 5.37
CA ALA A 176 22.96 8.29 4.17
C ALA A 176 22.53 9.01 2.87
N ALA A 177 21.32 9.57 2.85
CA ALA A 177 20.78 10.31 1.70
C ALA A 177 21.18 11.80 1.67
N GLN A 178 21.89 12.30 2.69
CA GLN A 178 22.11 13.73 2.91
C GLN A 178 22.79 14.42 1.71
N ALA A 179 23.77 13.76 1.09
CA ALA A 179 24.47 14.31 -0.08
C ALA A 179 23.52 14.49 -1.27
N MET A 180 22.67 13.49 -1.55
CA MET A 180 21.70 13.58 -2.65
C MET A 180 20.64 14.66 -2.41
N LEU A 181 20.18 14.81 -1.16
CA LEU A 181 19.22 15.85 -0.80
C LEU A 181 19.83 17.25 -0.94
N ARG A 182 21.11 17.41 -0.60
CA ARG A 182 21.84 18.68 -0.78
C ARG A 182 21.86 19.10 -2.25
N ASP A 183 22.25 18.19 -3.15
CA ASP A 183 22.30 18.45 -4.60
C ASP A 183 20.91 18.84 -5.13
N LEU A 184 19.86 18.12 -4.71
CA LEU A 184 18.48 18.43 -5.08
C LEU A 184 18.05 19.83 -4.62
N PHE A 185 18.35 20.22 -3.38
CA PHE A 185 18.01 21.56 -2.89
C PHE A 185 18.79 22.66 -3.61
N SER A 186 20.05 22.42 -3.98
CA SER A 186 20.82 23.34 -4.82
C SER A 186 20.17 23.52 -6.19
N TYR A 187 19.75 22.44 -6.85
CA TYR A 187 19.03 22.51 -8.12
C TYR A 187 17.71 23.28 -8.02
N VAL A 188 16.90 22.96 -7.01
CA VAL A 188 15.63 23.67 -6.75
C VAL A 188 15.90 25.16 -6.52
N GLY A 189 16.88 25.52 -5.69
CA GLY A 189 17.27 26.91 -5.46
C GLY A 189 17.66 27.65 -6.75
N ILE A 190 18.49 27.04 -7.61
CA ILE A 190 18.86 27.63 -8.91
C ILE A 190 17.64 27.86 -9.80
N VAL A 191 16.70 26.90 -9.85
CA VAL A 191 15.49 27.01 -10.70
C VAL A 191 14.52 28.08 -10.19
N PHE A 192 14.39 28.23 -8.87
CA PHE A 192 13.47 29.19 -8.26
C PHE A 192 14.05 30.61 -8.21
N ASP A 193 15.29 30.76 -7.75
CA ASP A 193 15.92 32.07 -7.56
C ASP A 193 16.58 32.60 -8.83
N ARG A 194 16.80 31.71 -9.82
CA ARG A 194 17.42 32.00 -11.13
C ARG A 194 18.63 32.94 -11.06
N PRO A 195 19.67 32.63 -10.26
CA PRO A 195 20.88 33.44 -10.21
C PRO A 195 21.66 33.43 -11.54
N PHE A 196 21.40 32.45 -12.39
CA PHE A 196 21.89 32.31 -13.76
C PHE A 196 20.92 31.40 -14.55
N GLU A 197 20.86 31.60 -15.86
CA GLU A 197 20.02 30.83 -16.77
C GLU A 197 20.85 30.10 -17.86
N ILE A 198 20.23 29.14 -18.54
CA ILE A 198 20.86 28.44 -19.67
C ILE A 198 21.16 29.47 -20.77
N GLY A 199 22.40 29.52 -21.23
CA GLY A 199 22.88 30.52 -22.18
C GLY A 199 23.69 31.66 -21.56
N ASP A 200 23.67 31.81 -20.23
CA ASP A 200 24.50 32.81 -19.55
C ASP A 200 25.99 32.41 -19.58
N PHE A 201 26.86 33.40 -19.80
CA PHE A 201 28.30 33.24 -19.67
C PHE A 201 28.73 33.62 -18.25
N ILE A 202 29.23 32.64 -17.50
CA ILE A 202 29.56 32.82 -16.08
C ILE A 202 31.00 32.40 -15.78
N THR A 203 31.52 32.89 -14.67
CA THR A 203 32.80 32.46 -14.09
C THR A 203 32.55 31.95 -12.67
N ILE A 204 32.80 30.66 -12.42
CA ILE A 204 32.65 30.01 -11.11
C ILE A 204 33.91 29.19 -10.82
N ASP A 205 34.52 29.41 -9.66
CA ASP A 205 35.70 28.67 -9.16
C ASP A 205 36.84 28.52 -10.20
N GLY A 206 37.07 29.56 -11.01
CA GLY A 206 38.11 29.58 -12.04
C GLY A 206 37.71 28.89 -13.36
N HIS A 207 36.48 28.40 -13.49
CA HIS A 207 35.91 27.92 -14.75
C HIS A 207 35.11 29.03 -15.44
N MET A 208 35.41 29.29 -16.72
CA MET A 208 34.72 30.27 -17.55
C MET A 208 34.03 29.58 -18.73
N GLY A 209 32.76 29.89 -18.95
CA GLY A 209 32.03 29.32 -20.08
C GLY A 209 30.53 29.63 -20.05
N THR A 210 29.82 29.13 -21.06
CA THR A 210 28.38 29.29 -21.20
C THR A 210 27.64 28.08 -20.62
N ILE A 211 26.56 28.32 -19.86
CA ILE A 211 25.76 27.26 -19.27
C ILE A 211 24.94 26.56 -20.36
N GLU A 212 25.10 25.26 -20.50
CA GLU A 212 24.33 24.45 -21.47
C GLU A 212 23.20 23.66 -20.84
N HIS A 213 23.40 23.17 -19.61
CA HIS A 213 22.39 22.36 -18.95
C HIS A 213 22.50 22.47 -17.44
N ILE A 214 21.35 22.66 -16.78
CA ILE A 214 21.24 22.65 -15.32
C ILE A 214 20.53 21.35 -14.95
N GLY A 215 21.29 20.39 -14.39
CA GLY A 215 20.77 19.11 -13.91
C GLY A 215 20.66 19.07 -12.38
N ILE A 216 19.96 18.05 -11.86
CA ILE A 216 19.71 17.91 -10.41
C ILE A 216 21.02 17.78 -9.60
N LYS A 217 22.05 17.14 -10.17
CA LYS A 217 23.33 16.90 -9.51
C LYS A 217 24.47 17.77 -10.05
N THR A 218 24.41 18.15 -11.32
CA THR A 218 25.52 18.79 -12.03
C THR A 218 24.98 19.82 -13.01
N THR A 219 25.63 20.98 -13.06
CA THR A 219 25.45 21.98 -14.12
C THR A 219 26.59 21.83 -15.11
N ARG A 220 26.27 21.76 -16.40
CA ARG A 220 27.26 21.60 -17.48
C ARG A 220 27.58 22.95 -18.09
N ILE A 221 28.86 23.27 -18.17
CA ILE A 221 29.37 24.53 -18.70
C ILE A 221 30.26 24.22 -19.90
N ARG A 222 30.05 24.96 -21.01
CA ARG A 222 30.90 24.88 -22.20
C ARG A 222 31.93 26.01 -22.20
N SER A 223 33.20 25.65 -22.16
CA SER A 223 34.32 26.59 -22.23
C SER A 223 34.46 27.19 -23.64
N LEU A 224 35.19 28.31 -23.75
CA LEU A 224 35.52 28.97 -25.02
C LEU A 224 36.27 28.05 -26.00
N GLY A 225 36.99 27.05 -25.48
CA GLY A 225 37.67 26.01 -26.28
C GLY A 225 36.75 24.88 -26.79
N GLY A 226 35.46 24.90 -26.46
CA GLY A 226 34.48 23.87 -26.86
C GLY A 226 34.37 22.66 -25.91
N GLU A 227 35.23 22.57 -24.90
CA GLU A 227 35.15 21.51 -23.87
C GLU A 227 33.90 21.69 -22.98
N GLN A 228 33.19 20.59 -22.70
CA GLN A 228 32.13 20.53 -21.71
C GLN A 228 32.70 20.01 -20.38
N ARG A 229 32.43 20.73 -19.29
CA ARG A 229 32.81 20.32 -17.92
C ARG A 229 31.60 20.36 -16.99
#